data_AF-A0A953V6P4-F1
#
_entry.id   AF-A0A953V6P4-F1
#
_cell.length_a   1.000
_cell.length_b   1.000
_cell.length_c   1.000
_cell.angle_alpha   90.00
_cell.angle_beta   90.00
_cell.angle_gamma   90.00
#
_symmetry.space_group_name_H-M   'P 1'
#
loop_
_entity.id
_entity.type
_entity.pdbx_description
1 polymer ?
#
loop_
_entity_poly.entity_id
_entity_poly.type
_entity_poly.pdbx_seq_one_letter_code
_entity_poly.pdbx_strand_id
1 'polypeptide(L)' 'MKSFLRVLLSLDIFLLGVLLILVPWMGYWDHNFFLDKYPGLIPYLLHPSVRGAVTGLGALDILLAGSMLRGHADSVATRT' A
#
# COMPACT_ATOMS: atom_id res chain seq x y z
N MET A 1 -9.53 22.56 8.55
CA MET A 1 -9.49 21.20 9.13
C MET A 1 -9.73 20.10 8.08
N LYS A 2 -10.84 20.12 7.32
CA LYS A 2 -11.19 19.05 6.34
C LYS A 2 -10.19 18.85 5.18
N SER A 3 -9.45 19.89 4.79
CA SER A 3 -8.43 19.80 3.73
C SER A 3 -7.13 19.16 4.25
N PHE A 4 -6.70 19.55 5.46
CA PHE A 4 -5.54 18.95 6.13
C PHE A 4 -5.70 17.44 6.37
N LEU A 5 -6.87 17.02 6.86
CA LEU A 5 -7.20 15.61 7.06
C LEU A 5 -7.09 14.80 5.76
N ARG A 6 -7.51 15.36 4.61
CA ARG A 6 -7.40 14.68 3.31
C ARG A 6 -5.96 14.52 2.87
N VAL A 7 -5.15 15.57 3.02
CA VAL A 7 -3.73 15.50 2.66
C VAL A 7 -3.02 14.44 3.51
N LEU A 8 -3.30 14.42 4.82
CA LEU A 8 -2.74 13.40 5.72
C LEU A 8 -3.16 11.98 5.29
N LEU A 9 -4.46 11.75 5.07
CA LEU A 9 -4.99 10.47 4.60
C LEU A 9 -4.36 10.02 3.27
N SER A 10 -4.23 10.93 2.29
CA SER A 10 -3.60 10.60 1.01
C SER A 10 -2.13 10.23 1.17
N LEU A 11 -1.41 10.89 2.09
CA LEU A 11 0.00 10.61 2.37
C LEU A 11 0.18 9.27 3.11
N ASP A 12 -0.69 8.97 4.07
CA ASP A 12 -0.74 7.68 4.76
C ASP A 12 -1.02 6.52 3.80
N ILE A 13 -2.03 6.65 2.93
CA ILE A 13 -2.35 5.62 1.91
C ILE A 13 -1.17 5.40 0.96
N PHE A 14 -0.52 6.49 0.53
CA PHE A 14 0.66 6.40 -0.32
C PHE A 14 1.82 5.68 0.39
N LEU A 15 2.09 6.04 1.65
CA LEU A 15 3.13 5.40 2.45
C LEU A 15 2.85 3.91 2.66
N LEU A 16 1.58 3.55 2.92
CA LEU A 16 1.15 2.16 3.03
C LEU A 16 1.34 1.40 1.72
N GLY A 17 1.00 2.01 0.57
CA GLY A 17 1.23 1.40 -0.75
C GLY A 17 2.71 1.13 -1.03
N VAL A 18 3.59 2.08 -0.70
CA VAL A 18 5.05 1.89 -0.80
C VAL A 18 5.53 0.79 0.15
N LEU A 19 5.03 0.75 1.38
CA LEU A 19 5.37 -0.27 2.36
C LEU A 19 4.93 -1.66 1.88
N LEU A 20 3.71 -1.80 1.35
CA LEU A 20 3.18 -3.03 0.76
C LEU A 20 4.03 -3.53 -0.40
N ILE A 21 4.58 -2.63 -1.22
CA ILE A 21 5.49 -3.02 -2.29
C ILE A 21 6.82 -3.52 -1.73
N LEU A 22 7.40 -2.87 -0.72
CA LEU A 22 8.75 -3.16 -0.22
C LEU A 22 8.81 -4.34 0.74
N VAL A 23 7.84 -4.46 1.65
CA VAL A 23 7.80 -5.48 2.71
C VAL A 23 8.01 -6.90 2.19
N PRO A 24 7.31 -7.40 1.15
CA PRO A 24 7.47 -8.79 0.68
C PRO A 24 8.84 -9.10 0.04
N TRP A 25 9.68 -8.08 -0.19
CA TRP A 25 11.06 -8.25 -0.69
C TRP A 25 12.11 -8.04 0.40
N MET A 26 11.70 -7.62 1.59
CA MET A 26 12.59 -7.47 2.73
C MET A 26 12.72 -8.79 3.49
N GLY A 27 13.91 -9.05 4.05
CA GLY A 27 14.17 -10.27 4.83
C GLY A 27 13.25 -10.45 6.05
N TYR A 28 12.63 -9.37 6.54
CA TYR A 28 11.61 -9.40 7.60
C TYR A 28 10.31 -10.13 7.19
N TRP A 29 10.01 -10.23 5.89
CA TRP A 29 8.87 -11.03 5.41
C TRP A 29 9.08 -12.52 5.62
N ASP A 30 10.34 -12.97 5.47
CA ASP A 30 10.69 -14.39 5.56
C ASP A 30 10.92 -14.83 7.01
N HIS A 31 11.32 -13.90 7.87
CA HIS A 31 11.59 -14.14 9.29
C HIS A 31 10.70 -13.24 10.15
N ASN A 32 9.52 -13.74 10.49
CA ASN A 32 8.59 -13.07 11.39
C ASN A 32 7.99 -14.04 12.41
N PHE A 33 7.52 -13.48 13.53
CA PHE A 33 6.94 -14.24 14.64
C PHE A 33 5.74 -15.11 14.21
N PHE A 34 4.99 -14.71 13.18
CA PHE A 34 3.83 -15.47 12.71
C PHE A 34 4.23 -16.75 11.97
N LEU A 35 5.27 -16.68 11.14
CA LEU A 35 5.82 -17.85 10.46
C LEU A 35 6.49 -18.81 11.45
N ASP A 36 7.13 -18.29 12.49
CA ASP A 36 7.74 -19.07 13.56
C ASP A 36 6.67 -19.79 14.42
N LYS A 37 5.56 -19.10 14.72
CA LYS A 37 4.45 -19.67 15.49
C LYS A 37 3.57 -20.61 14.69
N TYR A 38 3.43 -20.38 13.38
CA TYR A 38 2.56 -21.15 12.48
C TYR A 38 3.31 -21.58 11.22
N PRO A 39 4.13 -22.64 11.29
CA PRO A 39 4.94 -23.10 10.18
C PRO A 39 4.11 -23.59 8.98
N GLY A 40 2.83 -23.94 9.17
CA GLY A 40 1.91 -24.30 8.08
C GLY A 40 1.59 -23.16 7.11
N LEU A 41 1.84 -21.90 7.51
CA LEU A 41 1.63 -20.73 6.67
C LEU A 41 2.81 -20.41 5.75
N ILE A 42 4.00 -20.95 6.05
CA ILE A 42 5.24 -20.80 5.27
C ILE A 42 5.03 -21.07 3.77
N PRO A 43 4.47 -22.23 3.33
CA PRO A 43 4.31 -22.51 1.90
C PRO A 43 3.36 -21.57 1.17
N TYR A 44 2.44 -20.91 1.89
CA TYR A 44 1.52 -19.93 1.32
C TYR A 44 2.12 -18.52 1.32
N LEU A 45 2.56 -18.01 2.47
CA LEU A 45 3.09 -16.64 2.60
C LEU A 45 4.43 -16.42 1.91
N LEU A 46 5.27 -17.45 1.81
CA LEU A 46 6.54 -17.38 1.07
C LEU A 46 6.38 -17.63 -0.43
N HIS A 47 5.17 -17.98 -0.88
CA HIS A 47 4.94 -18.23 -2.30
C HIS A 47 5.12 -16.94 -3.13
N PRO A 48 5.80 -17.01 -4.30
CA PRO A 48 6.01 -15.85 -5.16
C PRO A 48 4.70 -15.14 -5.57
N SER A 49 3.61 -15.90 -5.73
CA SER A 49 2.29 -15.32 -6.04
C SER A 49 1.76 -14.42 -4.93
N VAL A 50 2.01 -14.73 -3.66
CA VAL A 50 1.56 -13.88 -2.54
C VAL A 50 2.39 -12.61 -2.51
N ARG A 51 3.71 -12.71 -2.71
CA ARG A 51 4.57 -11.52 -2.86
C ARG A 51 4.08 -10.63 -4.00
N GLY A 52 3.76 -11.22 -5.15
CA GLY A 52 3.15 -10.52 -6.28
C GLY A 52 1.82 -9.86 -5.94
N ALA A 53 0.91 -10.58 -5.27
CA ALA A 53 -0.39 -10.04 -4.86
C ALA A 53 -0.26 -8.85 -3.90
N VAL A 54 0.64 -8.94 -2.92
CA VAL A 54 0.91 -7.86 -1.95
C VAL A 54 1.51 -6.64 -2.65
N THR A 55 2.45 -6.83 -3.59
CA THR A 55 2.99 -5.72 -4.39
C THR A 55 1.95 -5.09 -5.31
N GLY A 56 1.08 -5.91 -5.91
CA GLY A 56 -0.02 -5.44 -6.76
C GLY A 56 -1.02 -4.60 -5.96
N LEU A 57 -1.32 -5.02 -4.73
CA LEU A 57 -2.14 -4.24 -3.80
C LEU A 57 -1.50 -2.87 -3.50
N GLY A 58 -0.20 -2.85 -3.15
CA GLY A 58 0.50 -1.59 -2.91
C GLY A 58 0.55 -0.67 -4.13
N ALA A 59 0.64 -1.22 -5.35
CA ALA A 59 0.54 -0.45 -6.57
C ALA A 59 -0.86 0.17 -6.75
N LEU A 60 -1.93 -0.56 -6.42
CA LEU A 60 -3.29 -0.04 -6.42
C LEU A 60 -3.47 1.09 -5.39
N ASP A 61 -2.89 0.97 -4.20
CA ASP A 61 -2.91 2.02 -3.17
C ASP A 61 -2.23 3.31 -3.67
N ILE A 62 -1.09 3.20 -4.34
CA ILE A 62 -0.40 4.37 -4.93
C ILE A 62 -1.25 5.01 -6.05
N LEU A 63 -1.85 4.20 -6.93
CA LEU A 63 -2.74 4.70 -7.98
C LEU A 63 -3.97 5.40 -7.38
N LEU A 64 -4.56 4.83 -6.32
CA LEU A 64 -5.68 5.42 -5.60
C LEU A 64 -5.29 6.78 -4.99
N ALA A 65 -4.16 6.85 -4.29
CA ALA A 65 -3.64 8.10 -3.73
C ALA A 65 -3.41 9.17 -4.81
N GLY A 66 -2.84 8.80 -5.95
CA GLY A 66 -2.67 9.70 -7.10
C GLY A 66 -4.00 10.19 -7.67
N SER A 67 -5.00 9.31 -7.79
CA SER A 67 -6.34 9.68 -8.28
C SER A 67 -7.07 10.63 -7.32
N MET A 68 -6.93 10.43 -6.01
CA MET A 68 -7.52 11.31 -4.98
C MET A 68 -6.95 12.73 -5.04
N LEU A 69 -5.65 12.85 -5.37
CA LEU A 69 -5.01 14.15 -5.59
C LEU A 69 -5.48 14.80 -6.89
N ARG A 70 -5.60 14.02 -7.99
CA ARG A 70 -6.02 14.54 -9.31
C ARG A 70 -7.48 15.04 -9.30
N GLY A 71 -8.40 14.31 -8.69
CA GLY A 71 -9.81 14.72 -8.61
C GLY A 71 -10.03 16.07 -7.92
N HIS A 72 -9.07 16.54 -7.11
CA HIS A 72 -9.11 17.88 -6.50
C HIS A 72 -8.65 18.97 -7.45
N ALA A 73 -7.66 18.70 -8.31
CA ALA A 73 -7.15 19.66 -9.30
C ALA A 73 -8.22 20.01 -10.34
N ASP A 74 -8.96 19.00 -10.83
CA ASP A 74 -10.02 19.18 -11.82
C ASP A 74 -11.22 19.98 -11.28
N SER A 75 -11.51 19.86 -9.98
CA SER A 75 -12.54 20.67 -9.30
C SER A 75 -12.16 22.15 -9.17
N VAL A 76 -10.86 22.48 -9.14
CA VAL A 76 -10.39 23.89 -9.11
C VAL A 76 -10.45 24.49 -10.52
N ALA A 77 -10.04 23.74 -11.55
CA ALA A 77 -10.03 24.19 -12.94
C ALA A 77 -11.42 24.47 -13.53
N THR A 78 -12.47 23.80 -13.02
CA THR A 78 -13.85 23.97 -13.51
C THR A 78 -14.57 25.18 -12.89
N ARG A 79 -13.97 25.86 -11.90
CA ARG A 79 -14.59 26.99 -11.17
C ARG A 79 -14.09 28.38 -11.59
N THR A 80 -13.23 28.48 -12.59
CA THR A 80 -12.74 29.75 -13.17
C THR A 80 -13.35 29.96 -14.55
#